data_AF-M8CD76-F1
#
_entry.id   AF-M8CD76-F1
#
_cell.length_a   1.000
_cell.length_b   1.000
_cell.length_c   1.000
_cell.angle_alpha   90.00
_cell.angle_beta   90.00
_cell.angle_gamma   90.00
#
_symmetry.space_group_name_H-M   'P 1'
#
loop_
_entity.id
_entity.type
_entity.pdbx_description
1 polymer ?
#
loop_
_entity_poly.entity_id
_entity_poly.type
_entity_poly.pdbx_seq_one_letter_code
_entity_poly.pdbx_strand_id
1 'polypeptide(L)'
;MSFAPRDSHEAQVQFALERGVPAMIGVLASNRLTYPARAFDMAHCSRCLIPWQLYDGLYLIEVDRILRPGGYWILSGPPINWKKHWKGWQRTREDLNAEQRAIESVAKSLCWKKIKEVGDIAIWQKPTNHIHCKASRRIIKSPPFCSNKNPDAAWYEKMEACITPLPEVSDIKEVAGGELKKWPQRLTAMPPRIASGSIEGVTAEMFNEDTRLWKKRVGHYKSVISQFGQKDRYRNLLDMNARFGGFAAALAGDPMWVMNMVPTIGNSTTLGVIYERGLIGNYQDWCEGMSTYPRTYDLIHADSVFSLYKDRCEMDTILLEMDRILRPEGTLNMAETCPSLFTEGKTAKILTWGRAASQMGRRAKCMRGVSVHAHGTAALNLAMPLTFHLVTSGSVLKHEDEEDRPGKICQKSARKLSAK
;
A
#
# COMPACT_ATOMS: atom_id res chain seq x y z
N MET A 1 8.85 4.12 -9.66
CA MET A 1 7.65 3.50 -10.25
C MET A 1 7.81 3.45 -11.77
N SER A 2 7.34 2.38 -12.43
CA SER A 2 7.30 2.28 -13.89
C SER A 2 5.87 2.02 -14.36
N PHE A 3 5.43 2.71 -15.40
CA PHE A 3 4.15 2.47 -16.07
C PHE A 3 4.35 1.49 -17.22
N ALA A 4 3.51 0.46 -17.24
CA ALA A 4 3.44 -0.53 -18.30
C ALA A 4 1.97 -0.74 -18.68
N PRO A 5 1.65 -0.89 -19.98
CA PRO A 5 0.32 -1.33 -20.38
C PRO A 5 0.02 -2.70 -19.79
N ARG A 6 -1.23 -2.92 -19.38
CA ARG A 6 -1.64 -4.19 -18.74
C ARG A 6 -1.43 -5.39 -19.67
N ASP A 7 -1.97 -5.32 -20.89
CA ASP A 7 -2.13 -6.50 -21.76
C ASP A 7 -1.55 -6.31 -23.18
N SER A 8 -1.11 -5.12 -23.59
CA SER A 8 -0.62 -4.88 -24.97
C SER A 8 0.81 -5.40 -25.22
N HIS A 9 1.54 -5.73 -24.15
CA HIS A 9 2.92 -6.24 -24.21
C HIS A 9 3.11 -7.35 -23.16
N GLU A 10 2.69 -8.58 -23.45
CA GLU A 10 3.10 -9.80 -22.72
C GLU A 10 2.80 -9.82 -21.21
N ALA A 11 1.74 -9.13 -20.75
CA ALA A 11 1.34 -9.09 -19.34
C ALA A 11 2.50 -8.73 -18.37
N GLN A 12 3.31 -7.72 -18.72
CA GLN A 12 4.50 -7.27 -17.96
C GLN A 12 4.27 -7.13 -16.45
N VAL A 13 3.09 -6.63 -16.04
CA VAL A 13 2.73 -6.46 -14.62
C VAL A 13 2.61 -7.81 -13.92
N GLN A 14 1.97 -8.80 -14.56
CA GLN A 14 1.86 -10.14 -14.01
C GLN A 14 3.24 -10.82 -13.96
N PHE A 15 4.03 -10.68 -15.02
CA PHE A 15 5.40 -11.22 -15.05
C PHE A 15 6.26 -10.65 -13.92
N ALA A 16 6.18 -9.35 -13.65
CA ALA A 16 6.86 -8.71 -12.53
C ALA A 16 6.48 -9.37 -11.18
N LEU A 17 5.18 -9.56 -10.93
CA LEU A 17 4.68 -10.21 -9.72
C LEU A 17 5.17 -11.67 -9.58
N GLU A 18 5.16 -12.45 -10.67
CA GLU A 18 5.66 -13.84 -10.65
C GLU A 18 7.18 -13.93 -10.39
N ARG A 19 7.91 -12.87 -10.74
CA ARG A 19 9.36 -12.74 -10.51
C ARG A 19 9.70 -12.06 -9.18
N GLY A 20 8.72 -11.80 -8.32
CA GLY A 20 8.94 -11.18 -7.01
C GLY A 20 9.29 -9.70 -7.09
N VAL A 21 8.95 -9.04 -8.20
CA VAL A 21 9.05 -7.59 -8.35
C VAL A 21 7.70 -6.98 -7.99
N PRO A 22 7.67 -6.00 -7.06
CA PRO A 22 6.42 -5.38 -6.67
C PRO A 22 5.74 -4.67 -7.85
N ALA A 23 4.48 -5.00 -8.08
CA ALA A 23 3.66 -4.35 -9.08
C ALA A 23 2.20 -4.33 -8.65
N MET A 24 1.40 -3.51 -9.32
CA MET A 24 -0.04 -3.48 -9.13
C MET A 24 -0.72 -3.06 -10.43
N ILE A 25 -2.02 -3.34 -10.53
CA ILE A 25 -2.85 -2.83 -11.61
C ILE A 25 -3.37 -1.47 -11.17
N GLY A 26 -3.36 -0.51 -12.07
CA GLY A 26 -3.93 0.81 -11.84
C GLY A 26 -4.54 1.34 -13.12
N VAL A 27 -5.48 2.26 -12.97
CA VAL A 27 -6.09 3.00 -14.08
C VAL A 27 -5.73 4.47 -13.91
N LEU A 28 -5.06 5.03 -14.91
CA LEU A 28 -4.79 6.47 -14.97
C LEU A 28 -5.89 7.14 -15.79
N ALA A 29 -6.94 7.63 -15.12
CA ALA A 29 -8.14 8.18 -15.77
C ALA A 29 -8.54 9.55 -15.19
N SER A 30 -9.54 9.61 -14.31
CA SER A 30 -10.04 10.86 -13.70
C SER A 30 -9.71 10.99 -12.21
N ASN A 31 -9.39 9.87 -11.54
CA ASN A 31 -9.02 9.85 -10.13
C ASN A 31 -7.51 9.80 -9.95
N ARG A 32 -7.01 10.37 -8.85
CA ARG A 32 -5.61 10.31 -8.46
C ARG A 32 -5.16 8.86 -8.37
N LEU A 33 -3.89 8.61 -8.70
CA LEU A 33 -3.26 7.35 -8.36
C LEU A 33 -3.27 7.21 -6.85
N THR A 34 -3.49 5.99 -6.39
CA THR A 34 -3.77 5.66 -4.99
C THR A 34 -2.51 5.69 -4.08
N TYR A 35 -1.56 6.54 -4.43
CA TYR A 35 -0.33 6.85 -3.71
C TYR A 35 -0.42 8.22 -3.04
N PRO A 36 0.30 8.45 -1.93
CA PRO A 36 0.37 9.76 -1.31
C PRO A 36 1.24 10.69 -2.16
N ALA A 37 1.23 11.99 -1.88
CA ALA A 37 2.17 12.89 -2.51
C ALA A 37 3.61 12.54 -2.07
N ARG A 38 4.60 12.88 -2.91
CA ARG A 38 6.03 12.68 -2.58
C ARG A 38 6.37 11.21 -2.23
N ALA A 39 5.78 10.26 -2.95
CA ALA A 39 5.96 8.83 -2.75
C ALA A 39 7.19 8.26 -3.50
N PHE A 40 7.52 8.78 -4.67
CA PHE A 40 8.54 8.19 -5.54
C PHE A 40 9.68 9.15 -5.87
N ASP A 41 10.91 8.62 -5.92
CA ASP A 41 12.08 9.36 -6.40
C ASP A 41 12.13 9.43 -7.93
N MET A 42 11.44 8.49 -8.60
CA MET A 42 11.43 8.37 -10.05
C MET A 42 10.12 7.75 -10.56
N ALA A 43 9.60 8.29 -11.66
CA ALA A 43 8.51 7.73 -12.45
C ALA A 43 9.00 7.51 -13.88
N HIS A 44 8.82 6.30 -14.39
CA HIS A 44 9.28 5.91 -15.72
C HIS A 44 8.13 5.43 -16.58
N CYS A 45 8.12 5.82 -17.84
CA CYS A 45 7.25 5.25 -18.86
C CYS A 45 8.12 4.79 -20.03
N SER A 46 8.07 3.51 -20.36
CA SER A 46 8.64 2.96 -21.58
C SER A 46 7.53 2.51 -22.50
N ARG A 47 7.28 3.25 -23.58
CA ARG A 47 6.22 2.96 -24.56
C ARG A 47 4.86 2.68 -23.88
N CYS A 48 4.54 3.42 -22.82
CA CYS A 48 3.35 3.15 -22.01
C CYS A 48 2.03 3.61 -22.65
N LEU A 49 2.08 4.27 -23.82
CA LEU A 49 0.92 4.77 -24.57
C LEU A 49 0.02 5.77 -23.79
N ILE A 50 0.55 6.35 -22.71
CA ILE A 50 -0.15 7.40 -21.96
C ILE A 50 0.02 8.72 -22.72
N PRO A 51 -1.08 9.42 -23.07
CA PRO A 51 -1.00 10.68 -23.80
C PRO A 51 -0.71 11.83 -22.82
N TRP A 52 0.55 11.96 -22.41
CA TRP A 52 1.03 12.88 -21.37
C TRP A 52 0.70 14.36 -21.60
N GLN A 53 0.54 14.76 -22.86
CA GLN A 53 0.23 16.12 -23.30
C GLN A 53 -1.26 16.46 -23.36
N LEU A 54 -2.15 15.45 -23.31
CA LEU A 54 -3.59 15.67 -23.42
C LEU A 54 -4.21 16.05 -22.08
N TYR A 55 -5.48 16.46 -22.11
CA TYR A 55 -6.27 16.82 -20.92
C TYR A 55 -5.56 17.88 -20.06
N ASP A 56 -5.00 18.91 -20.68
CA ASP A 56 -4.22 19.97 -20.02
C ASP A 56 -3.02 19.45 -19.19
N GLY A 57 -2.48 18.28 -19.56
CA GLY A 57 -1.34 17.67 -18.87
C GLY A 57 -1.72 16.96 -17.57
N LEU A 58 -3.00 16.65 -17.35
CA LEU A 58 -3.53 16.06 -16.10
C LEU A 58 -2.72 14.86 -15.60
N TYR A 59 -2.27 14.00 -16.51
CA TYR A 59 -1.47 12.81 -16.15
C TYR A 59 -0.06 13.17 -15.67
N LEU A 60 0.58 14.17 -16.27
CA LEU A 60 1.87 14.66 -15.77
C LEU A 60 1.73 15.42 -14.46
N ILE A 61 0.61 16.13 -14.25
CA ILE A 61 0.27 16.76 -12.96
C ILE A 61 0.15 15.71 -11.85
N GLU A 62 -0.49 14.58 -12.13
CA GLU A 62 -0.59 13.50 -11.17
C GLU A 62 0.76 12.84 -10.89
N VAL A 63 1.61 12.68 -11.91
CA VAL A 63 3.00 12.25 -11.71
C VAL A 63 3.77 13.27 -10.88
N ASP A 64 3.56 14.57 -11.09
CA ASP A 64 4.17 15.62 -10.26
C ASP A 64 3.78 15.46 -8.79
N ARG A 65 2.50 15.26 -8.48
CA ARG A 65 2.03 15.09 -7.10
C ARG A 65 2.77 13.96 -6.38
N ILE A 66 2.89 12.79 -7.00
CA ILE A 66 3.49 11.61 -6.37
C ILE A 66 5.03 11.61 -6.41
N LEU A 67 5.66 12.44 -7.26
CA LEU A 67 7.11 12.58 -7.27
C LEU A 67 7.59 13.42 -6.08
N ARG A 68 8.64 12.94 -5.43
CA ARG A 68 9.38 13.70 -4.42
C ARG A 68 9.99 14.96 -5.04
N PRO A 69 10.20 16.02 -4.25
CA PRO A 69 10.95 17.17 -4.72
C PRO A 69 12.35 16.74 -5.18
N GLY A 70 12.78 17.22 -6.35
CA GLY A 70 14.02 16.77 -6.99
C GLY A 70 13.93 15.43 -7.73
N GLY A 71 12.78 14.76 -7.69
CA GLY A 71 12.54 13.47 -8.35
C GLY A 71 12.51 13.57 -9.87
N TYR A 72 12.61 12.41 -10.52
CA TYR A 72 12.81 12.30 -11.96
C TYR A 72 11.61 11.69 -12.67
N TRP A 73 11.26 12.25 -13.83
CA TRP A 73 10.39 11.61 -14.79
C TRP A 73 11.20 11.20 -16.02
N ILE A 74 11.03 9.95 -16.44
CA ILE A 74 11.75 9.36 -17.56
C ILE A 74 10.74 8.88 -18.59
N LEU A 75 10.86 9.38 -19.82
CA LEU A 75 10.10 8.91 -20.96
C LEU A 75 11.03 8.20 -21.93
N SER A 76 10.72 6.95 -22.23
CA SER A 76 11.48 6.08 -23.13
C SER A 76 10.61 5.62 -24.30
N GLY A 77 11.08 5.81 -25.53
CA GLY A 77 10.34 5.49 -26.75
C GLY A 77 9.59 6.69 -27.36
N PRO A 78 8.62 6.47 -28.26
CA PRO A 78 7.93 7.56 -28.95
C PRO A 78 7.34 8.58 -27.96
N PRO A 79 7.46 9.90 -28.23
CA PRO A 79 8.08 10.49 -29.42
C PRO A 79 9.60 10.72 -29.33
N ILE A 80 10.27 10.36 -28.23
CA ILE A 80 11.71 10.64 -28.05
C ILE A 80 12.55 9.95 -29.12
N ASN A 81 13.51 10.67 -29.72
CA ASN A 81 14.34 10.19 -30.83
C ASN A 81 13.58 9.87 -32.14
N TRP A 82 12.42 10.51 -32.34
CA TRP A 82 11.62 10.37 -33.57
C TRP A 82 12.40 10.61 -34.86
N LYS A 83 13.40 11.52 -34.85
CA LYS A 83 14.23 11.84 -36.03
C LYS A 83 14.87 10.59 -36.65
N LYS A 84 15.22 9.61 -35.81
CA LYS A 84 15.83 8.34 -36.23
C LYS A 84 14.80 7.25 -36.51
N HIS A 85 13.72 7.19 -35.72
CA HIS A 85 12.84 6.01 -35.68
C HIS A 85 11.45 6.18 -36.33
N TRP A 86 11.06 7.38 -36.77
CA TRP A 86 9.72 7.67 -37.29
C TRP A 86 9.18 6.64 -38.31
N LYS A 87 10.01 6.19 -39.26
CA LYS A 87 9.62 5.17 -40.26
C LYS A 87 9.20 3.84 -39.62
N GLY A 88 9.94 3.38 -38.61
CA GLY A 88 9.67 2.12 -37.92
C GLY A 88 8.43 2.17 -37.02
N TRP A 89 8.00 3.37 -36.63
CA TRP A 89 6.77 3.57 -35.86
C TRP A 89 5.55 3.84 -36.75
N GLN A 90 5.71 3.88 -38.07
CA GLN A 90 4.64 4.16 -39.03
C GLN A 90 3.90 5.49 -38.71
N ARG A 91 4.65 6.50 -38.27
CA ARG A 91 4.16 7.85 -37.93
C ARG A 91 4.93 8.90 -38.70
N THR A 92 4.39 10.11 -38.84
CA THR A 92 5.05 11.17 -39.61
C THR A 92 6.17 11.83 -38.78
N ARG A 93 6.89 12.79 -39.36
CA ARG A 93 7.87 13.56 -38.57
C ARG A 93 7.17 14.69 -37.83
N GLU A 94 6.16 15.24 -38.46
CA GLU A 94 5.39 16.40 -38.01
C GLU A 94 4.58 16.04 -36.76
N ASP A 95 3.92 14.88 -36.73
CA ASP A 95 3.11 14.44 -35.61
C ASP A 95 3.97 14.11 -34.36
N LEU A 96 5.09 13.39 -34.53
CA LEU A 96 6.00 13.05 -33.43
C LEU A 96 6.71 14.29 -32.87
N ASN A 97 7.11 15.23 -33.73
CA ASN A 97 7.67 16.50 -33.31
C ASN A 97 6.65 17.35 -32.55
N ALA A 98 5.40 17.41 -33.03
CA ALA A 98 4.33 18.12 -32.35
C ALA A 98 4.03 17.50 -30.98
N GLU A 99 3.97 16.16 -30.90
CA GLU A 99 3.77 15.42 -29.65
C GLU A 99 4.90 15.68 -28.64
N GLN A 100 6.17 15.56 -29.06
CA GLN A 100 7.29 15.82 -28.17
C GLN A 100 7.27 17.26 -27.65
N ARG A 101 7.02 18.25 -28.52
CA ARG A 101 6.92 19.67 -28.12
C ARG A 101 5.79 19.91 -27.14
N ALA A 102 4.65 19.26 -27.33
CA ALA A 102 3.50 19.38 -26.42
C ALA A 102 3.83 18.80 -25.03
N ILE A 103 4.47 17.62 -24.97
CA ILE A 103 4.94 17.02 -23.71
C ILE A 103 5.94 17.95 -23.00
N GLU A 104 6.91 18.50 -23.74
CA GLU A 104 7.90 19.42 -23.19
C GLU A 104 7.28 20.71 -22.68
N SER A 105 6.23 21.21 -23.34
CA SER A 105 5.45 22.36 -22.91
C SER A 105 4.75 22.10 -21.57
N VAL A 106 4.11 20.93 -21.40
CA VAL A 106 3.49 20.54 -20.13
C VAL A 106 4.56 20.38 -19.03
N ALA A 107 5.66 19.68 -19.29
CA ALA A 107 6.73 19.55 -18.29
C ALA A 107 7.28 20.93 -17.84
N LYS A 108 7.47 21.85 -18.78
CA LYS A 108 7.87 23.24 -18.48
C LYS A 108 6.79 23.98 -17.69
N SER A 109 5.51 23.75 -18.00
CA SER A 109 4.37 24.28 -17.23
C SER A 109 4.19 23.61 -15.87
N LEU A 110 4.99 22.61 -15.50
CA LEU A 110 5.12 22.09 -14.14
C LEU A 110 6.41 22.54 -13.45
N CYS A 111 7.13 23.50 -14.07
CA CYS A 111 8.44 23.97 -13.61
C CYS A 111 9.53 22.90 -13.64
N TRP A 112 9.35 21.82 -14.41
CA TRP A 112 10.37 20.79 -14.56
C TRP A 112 11.46 21.22 -15.53
N LYS A 113 12.67 20.72 -15.29
CA LYS A 113 13.82 20.92 -16.16
C LYS A 113 14.16 19.63 -16.89
N LYS A 114 14.27 19.69 -18.21
CA LYS A 114 14.84 18.59 -19.00
C LYS A 114 16.35 18.55 -18.75
N ILE A 115 16.85 17.45 -18.18
CA ILE A 115 18.26 17.33 -17.80
C ILE A 115 19.08 16.57 -18.82
N LYS A 116 18.47 15.62 -19.55
CA LYS A 116 19.16 14.81 -20.54
C LYS A 116 18.19 14.24 -21.57
N GLU A 117 18.65 14.13 -22.81
CA GLU A 117 18.05 13.28 -23.85
C GLU A 117 19.19 12.56 -24.56
N VAL A 118 19.18 11.23 -24.55
CA VAL A 118 20.17 10.37 -25.22
C VAL A 118 19.48 9.11 -25.72
N GLY A 119 19.70 8.81 -27.00
CA GLY A 119 19.00 7.70 -27.65
C GLY A 119 17.49 7.86 -27.47
N ASP A 120 16.81 6.77 -27.14
CA ASP A 120 15.34 6.75 -26.99
C ASP A 120 14.86 7.23 -25.61
N ILE A 121 15.73 7.86 -24.79
CA ILE A 121 15.44 8.21 -23.40
C ILE A 121 15.57 9.71 -23.19
N ALA A 122 14.54 10.32 -22.60
CA ALA A 122 14.56 11.69 -22.12
C ALA A 122 14.21 11.74 -20.62
N ILE A 123 14.91 12.61 -19.90
CA ILE A 123 14.82 12.74 -18.44
C ILE A 123 14.51 14.18 -18.07
N TRP A 124 13.47 14.35 -17.25
CA TRP A 124 13.08 15.60 -16.62
C TRP A 124 13.22 15.48 -15.11
N GLN A 125 13.52 16.60 -14.48
CA GLN A 125 13.64 16.71 -13.03
C GLN A 125 12.64 17.73 -12.49
N LYS A 126 11.85 17.30 -11.51
CA LYS A 126 10.97 18.15 -10.70
C LYS A 126 11.81 19.05 -9.79
N PRO A 127 11.45 20.32 -9.55
CA PRO A 127 12.20 21.17 -8.65
C PRO A 127 12.21 20.63 -7.20
N THR A 128 13.23 20.97 -6.43
CA THR A 128 13.38 20.59 -5.02
C THR A 128 12.46 21.37 -4.07
N ASN A 129 11.94 22.51 -4.52
CA ASN A 129 10.95 23.33 -3.84
C ASN A 129 10.21 24.24 -4.84
N HIS A 130 9.24 25.02 -4.38
CA HIS A 130 8.39 25.84 -5.25
C HIS A 130 8.72 27.34 -5.26
N ILE A 131 9.84 27.80 -4.69
CA ILE A 131 10.16 29.24 -4.63
C ILE A 131 10.16 29.89 -6.03
N HIS A 132 10.96 29.35 -6.96
CA HIS A 132 11.00 29.85 -8.34
C HIS A 132 9.71 29.56 -9.11
N CYS A 133 9.10 28.40 -8.88
CA CYS A 133 7.87 28.02 -9.57
C CYS A 133 6.75 29.02 -9.23
N LYS A 134 6.54 29.33 -7.95
CA LYS A 134 5.59 30.36 -7.48
C LYS A 134 5.88 31.74 -8.04
N ALA A 135 7.15 32.14 -8.11
CA ALA A 135 7.52 33.41 -8.75
C ALA A 135 7.10 33.45 -10.23
N SER A 136 7.35 32.36 -10.99
CA SER A 136 6.93 32.26 -12.39
C SER A 136 5.41 32.29 -12.57
N ARG A 137 4.63 31.79 -11.60
CA ARG A 137 3.16 31.81 -11.63
C ARG A 137 2.53 33.17 -11.47
N ARG A 138 3.28 34.17 -11.01
CA ARG A 138 2.82 35.56 -11.02
C ARG A 138 2.63 36.08 -12.45
N ILE A 139 3.36 35.52 -13.41
CA ILE A 139 3.33 35.88 -14.83
C ILE A 139 2.52 34.83 -15.61
N ILE A 140 2.84 33.55 -15.44
CA ILE A 140 2.19 32.43 -16.16
C ILE A 140 1.11 31.84 -15.26
N LYS A 141 -0.15 32.22 -15.50
CA LYS A 141 -1.27 31.85 -14.60
C LYS A 141 -1.74 30.39 -14.69
N SER A 142 -1.30 29.62 -15.68
CA SER A 142 -1.77 28.25 -15.92
C SER A 142 -0.62 27.22 -16.03
N PRO A 143 -0.73 26.04 -15.38
CA PRO A 143 -1.72 25.70 -14.37
C PRO A 143 -1.51 26.50 -13.06
N PRO A 144 -2.58 26.78 -12.29
CA PRO A 144 -2.47 27.39 -10.97
C PRO A 144 -1.96 26.38 -9.93
N PHE A 145 -1.68 26.84 -8.71
CA PHE A 145 -1.52 25.94 -7.56
C PHE A 145 -2.88 25.48 -7.04
N CYS A 146 -2.99 24.23 -6.61
CA CYS A 146 -4.22 23.69 -6.04
C CYS A 146 -4.60 24.38 -4.73
N SER A 147 -5.89 24.56 -4.48
CA SER A 147 -6.44 25.08 -3.23
C SER A 147 -6.69 24.00 -2.18
N ASN A 148 -6.86 22.74 -2.60
CA ASN A 148 -7.11 21.61 -1.72
C ASN A 148 -5.93 21.39 -0.76
N LYS A 149 -6.24 21.18 0.53
CA LYS A 149 -5.28 21.14 1.62
C LYS A 149 -4.57 19.79 1.80
N ASN A 150 -5.15 18.68 1.34
CA ASN A 150 -4.54 17.35 1.54
C ASN A 150 -3.91 16.79 0.26
N PRO A 151 -2.58 16.94 0.06
CA PRO A 151 -1.89 16.40 -1.11
C PRO A 151 -1.77 14.86 -1.08
N ASP A 152 -1.88 14.24 0.11
CA ASP A 152 -1.77 12.80 0.30
C ASP A 152 -3.10 12.05 0.14
N ALA A 153 -4.23 12.77 0.05
CA ALA A 153 -5.52 12.18 -0.28
C ALA A 153 -5.52 11.68 -1.72
N ALA A 154 -5.95 10.43 -1.92
CA ALA A 154 -5.83 9.75 -3.19
C ALA A 154 -6.98 8.79 -3.52
N TRP A 155 -7.59 8.13 -2.52
CA TRP A 155 -8.67 7.17 -2.76
C TRP A 155 -9.95 7.88 -3.22
N TYR A 156 -10.40 7.61 -4.45
CA TYR A 156 -11.52 8.28 -5.13
C TYR A 156 -11.41 9.82 -5.23
N GLU A 157 -10.26 10.39 -4.91
CA GLU A 157 -9.99 11.81 -5.11
C GLU A 157 -9.80 12.10 -6.59
N LYS A 158 -10.49 13.12 -7.10
CA LYS A 158 -10.36 13.52 -8.50
C LYS A 158 -9.01 14.18 -8.74
N MET A 159 -8.46 13.94 -9.92
CA MET A 159 -7.34 14.74 -10.42
C MET A 159 -7.82 16.14 -10.76
N GLU A 160 -6.97 17.12 -10.51
CA GLU A 160 -7.24 18.53 -10.76
C GLU A 160 -6.13 19.08 -11.65
N ALA A 161 -6.47 19.97 -12.60
CA ALA A 161 -5.50 20.60 -13.50
C ALA A 161 -4.74 21.75 -12.80
N CYS A 162 -4.09 21.44 -11.67
CA CYS A 162 -3.33 22.38 -10.85
C CYS A 162 -2.08 21.72 -10.24
N ILE A 163 -1.06 22.52 -9.93
CA ILE A 163 0.17 22.04 -9.29
C ILE A 163 -0.10 21.81 -7.81
N THR A 164 0.17 20.60 -7.32
CA THR A 164 0.04 20.30 -5.89
C THR A 164 1.14 21.04 -5.11
N PRO A 165 0.82 21.88 -4.12
CA PRO A 165 1.82 22.58 -3.33
C PRO A 165 2.77 21.61 -2.60
N LEU A 166 4.07 21.88 -2.68
CA LEU A 166 5.07 21.27 -1.80
C LEU A 166 5.10 22.02 -0.46
N PRO A 167 5.53 21.38 0.64
CA PRO A 167 5.73 22.06 1.91
C PRO A 167 6.63 23.31 1.75
N GLU A 168 6.30 24.37 2.48
CA GLU A 168 7.06 25.61 2.40
C GLU A 168 8.50 25.43 2.90
N VAL A 169 9.40 26.18 2.30
CA VAL A 169 10.82 26.24 2.66
C VAL A 169 11.25 27.70 2.71
N SER A 170 12.29 27.98 3.49
CA SER A 170 12.78 29.34 3.68
C SER A 170 13.93 29.69 2.74
N ASP A 171 14.73 28.70 2.36
CA ASP A 171 15.88 28.84 1.47
C ASP A 171 15.68 28.06 0.16
N ILE A 172 16.27 28.57 -0.92
CA ILE A 172 16.16 27.97 -2.24
C ILE A 172 16.91 26.65 -2.41
N LYS A 173 17.88 26.38 -1.54
CA LYS A 173 18.66 25.15 -1.49
C LYS A 173 17.97 24.06 -0.68
N GLU A 174 16.93 24.40 0.09
CA GLU A 174 16.18 23.43 0.90
C GLU A 174 15.32 22.50 0.03
N VAL A 175 15.21 21.25 0.47
CA VAL A 175 14.32 20.25 -0.13
C VAL A 175 13.00 20.27 0.64
N ALA A 176 11.91 20.50 -0.09
CA ALA A 176 10.59 20.67 0.51
C ALA A 176 10.11 19.42 1.27
N GLY A 177 9.77 19.62 2.54
CA GLY A 177 9.27 18.56 3.41
C GLY A 177 10.33 17.56 3.90
N GLY A 178 11.60 17.96 3.89
CA GLY A 178 12.68 17.30 4.61
C GLY A 178 13.46 16.25 3.82
N GLU A 179 14.75 16.12 4.16
CA GLU A 179 15.62 15.09 3.60
C GLU A 179 15.36 13.73 4.25
N LEU A 180 15.28 12.68 3.44
CA LEU A 180 15.16 11.30 3.92
C LEU A 180 16.53 10.70 4.18
N LYS A 181 16.64 9.91 5.26
CA LYS A 181 17.82 9.07 5.47
C LYS A 181 17.98 8.08 4.32
N LYS A 182 19.22 7.68 4.04
CA LYS A 182 19.49 6.65 3.02
C LYS A 182 18.90 5.30 3.44
N TRP A 183 18.70 4.43 2.47
CA TRP A 183 18.40 3.03 2.73
C TRP A 183 19.64 2.30 3.24
N PRO A 184 19.55 1.40 4.24
CA PRO A 184 18.34 0.96 4.94
C PRO A 184 17.96 1.79 6.17
N GLN A 185 18.72 2.84 6.54
CA GLN A 185 18.51 3.60 7.77
C GLN A 185 17.10 4.23 7.87
N ARG A 186 16.50 4.65 6.75
CA ARG A 186 15.13 5.19 6.74
C ARG A 186 14.05 4.22 7.22
N LEU A 187 14.30 2.91 7.27
CA LEU A 187 13.32 1.93 7.76
C LEU A 187 12.87 2.19 9.20
N THR A 188 13.74 2.74 10.03
CA THR A 188 13.48 2.98 11.47
C THR A 188 13.75 4.42 11.89
N ALA A 189 14.30 5.25 10.99
CA ALA A 189 14.44 6.67 11.25
C ALA A 189 13.06 7.34 11.27
N MET A 190 12.89 8.33 12.15
CA MET A 190 11.65 9.12 12.21
C MET A 190 11.42 9.84 10.87
N PRO A 191 10.28 9.61 10.19
CA PRO A 191 9.92 10.27 8.95
C PRO A 191 9.76 11.79 9.12
N PRO A 192 10.21 12.62 8.15
CA PRO A 192 10.00 14.06 8.19
C PRO A 192 8.56 14.51 8.40
N ARG A 193 7.56 13.81 7.82
CA ARG A 193 6.14 14.16 8.01
C ARG A 193 5.66 14.03 9.46
N ILE A 194 6.25 13.09 10.21
CA ILE A 194 5.98 12.93 11.65
C ILE A 194 6.75 13.99 12.42
N ALA A 195 8.03 14.19 12.10
CA ALA A 195 8.88 15.19 12.75
C ALA A 195 8.30 16.62 12.65
N SER A 196 7.68 16.95 11.51
CA SER A 196 7.05 18.26 11.28
C SER A 196 5.63 18.37 11.84
N GLY A 197 5.06 17.30 12.41
CA GLY A 197 3.67 17.28 12.88
C GLY A 197 2.62 17.44 11.77
N SER A 198 2.95 17.07 10.52
CA SER A 198 2.05 17.24 9.36
C SER A 198 0.90 16.24 9.32
N ILE A 199 0.97 15.19 10.14
CA ILE A 199 -0.03 14.12 10.21
C ILE A 199 -0.75 14.26 11.55
N GLU A 200 -2.02 14.67 11.50
CA GLU A 200 -2.84 14.85 12.68
C GLU A 200 -2.98 13.54 13.48
N GLY A 201 -2.82 13.62 14.80
CA GLY A 201 -2.96 12.47 15.69
C GLY A 201 -1.83 11.44 15.63
N VAL A 202 -0.73 11.70 14.91
CA VAL A 202 0.45 10.82 14.85
C VAL A 202 1.64 11.47 15.53
N THR A 203 2.20 10.79 16.54
CA THR A 203 3.40 11.26 17.25
C THR A 203 4.63 10.38 16.97
N ALA A 204 5.81 10.89 17.32
CA ALA A 204 7.07 10.16 17.23
C ALA A 204 7.07 8.90 18.12
N GLU A 205 6.46 8.98 19.29
CA GLU A 205 6.32 7.87 20.24
C GLU A 205 5.50 6.73 19.63
N MET A 206 4.34 7.04 19.04
CA MET A 206 3.49 6.04 18.37
C MET A 206 4.25 5.29 17.26
N PHE A 207 5.03 6.01 16.45
CA PHE A 207 5.86 5.41 15.39
C PHE A 207 6.97 4.51 15.96
N ASN A 208 7.64 4.96 17.02
CA ASN A 208 8.71 4.20 17.66
C ASN A 208 8.18 2.93 18.35
N GLU A 209 7.02 3.03 19.00
CA GLU A 209 6.33 1.89 19.62
C GLU A 209 5.88 0.87 18.58
N ASP A 210 5.26 1.31 17.47
CA ASP A 210 4.89 0.44 16.35
C ASP A 210 6.10 -0.31 15.79
N THR A 211 7.22 0.38 15.58
CA THR A 211 8.46 -0.23 15.08
C THR A 211 9.01 -1.28 16.04
N ARG A 212 9.00 -1.04 17.36
CA ARG A 212 9.43 -2.02 18.37
C ARG A 212 8.47 -3.21 18.45
N LEU A 213 7.16 -2.94 18.43
CA LEU A 213 6.11 -3.94 18.49
C LEU A 213 6.23 -4.93 17.33
N TRP A 214 6.34 -4.43 16.10
CA TRP A 214 6.44 -5.29 14.92
C TRP A 214 7.72 -6.09 14.87
N LYS A 215 8.85 -5.52 15.30
CA LYS A 215 10.10 -6.28 15.46
C LYS A 215 9.91 -7.48 16.39
N LYS A 216 9.19 -7.31 17.51
CA LYS A 216 8.87 -8.40 18.45
C LYS A 216 7.89 -9.41 17.85
N ARG A 217 6.80 -8.95 17.22
CA ARG A 217 5.77 -9.81 16.61
C ARG A 217 6.32 -10.66 15.47
N VAL A 218 7.10 -10.08 14.56
CA VAL A 218 7.74 -10.81 13.47
C VAL A 218 8.75 -11.84 14.01
N GLY A 219 9.53 -11.49 15.03
CA GLY A 219 10.40 -12.45 15.71
C GLY A 219 9.63 -13.64 16.28
N HIS A 220 8.45 -13.40 16.84
CA HIS A 220 7.56 -14.46 17.28
C HIS A 220 6.99 -15.28 16.11
N TYR A 221 6.50 -14.66 15.04
CA TYR A 221 6.00 -15.38 13.86
C TYR A 221 7.04 -16.34 13.29
N LYS A 222 8.30 -15.91 13.19
CA LYS A 222 9.43 -16.77 12.79
C LYS A 222 9.63 -17.98 13.72
N SER A 223 9.28 -17.87 15.00
CA SER A 223 9.41 -18.96 15.97
C SER A 223 8.28 -19.99 15.93
N VAL A 224 7.07 -19.58 15.55
CA VAL A 224 5.88 -20.46 15.55
C VAL A 224 5.51 -20.99 14.16
N ILE A 225 5.83 -20.24 13.11
CA ILE A 225 5.63 -20.64 11.72
C ILE A 225 6.99 -21.02 11.16
N SER A 226 7.32 -22.31 11.22
CA SER A 226 8.61 -22.85 10.76
C SER A 226 8.94 -22.47 9.31
N GLN A 227 7.91 -22.23 8.49
CA GLN A 227 7.99 -21.82 7.09
C GLN A 227 8.22 -20.32 6.88
N PHE A 228 7.95 -19.45 7.86
CA PHE A 228 7.94 -17.99 7.68
C PHE A 228 9.30 -17.37 7.39
N GLY A 229 10.37 -17.99 7.90
CA GLY A 229 11.75 -17.60 7.58
C GLY A 229 12.44 -18.51 6.56
N GLN A 230 11.74 -19.47 5.96
CA GLN A 230 12.36 -20.36 4.97
C GLN A 230 12.61 -19.59 3.68
N LYS A 231 13.84 -19.71 3.18
CA LYS A 231 14.22 -19.13 1.89
C LYS A 231 13.31 -19.70 0.79
N ASP A 232 12.90 -18.84 -0.13
CA ASP A 232 12.08 -19.17 -1.31
C ASP A 232 10.63 -19.60 -1.03
N ARG A 233 10.21 -19.71 0.24
CA ARG A 233 8.83 -20.07 0.62
C ARG A 233 7.82 -18.94 0.41
N TYR A 234 8.20 -17.73 0.82
CA TYR A 234 7.39 -16.52 0.69
C TYR A 234 8.20 -15.44 -0.02
N ARG A 235 7.64 -14.87 -1.08
CA ARG A 235 8.26 -13.80 -1.87
C ARG A 235 7.39 -12.55 -1.86
N ASN A 236 6.09 -12.73 -2.04
CA ASN A 236 5.09 -11.67 -2.18
C ASN A 236 4.18 -11.67 -0.94
N LEU A 237 4.37 -10.71 -0.04
CA LEU A 237 3.52 -10.54 1.13
C LEU A 237 2.57 -9.37 0.93
N LEU A 238 1.38 -9.46 1.52
CA LEU A 238 0.42 -8.36 1.62
C LEU A 238 0.17 -8.07 3.10
N ASP A 239 0.35 -6.83 3.53
CA ASP A 239 -0.09 -6.36 4.84
C ASP A 239 -1.35 -5.52 4.67
N MET A 240 -2.49 -6.05 5.11
CA MET A 240 -3.80 -5.45 4.85
C MET A 240 -4.07 -4.20 5.71
N ASN A 241 -3.32 -4.01 6.79
CA ASN A 241 -3.46 -2.86 7.68
C ASN A 241 -2.10 -2.42 8.19
N ALA A 242 -1.30 -1.87 7.28
CA ALA A 242 0.11 -1.60 7.53
C ALA A 242 0.36 -0.45 8.50
N ARG A 243 -0.59 0.47 8.68
CA ARG A 243 -0.45 1.68 9.49
C ARG A 243 0.85 2.44 9.13
N PHE A 244 1.92 2.28 9.90
CA PHE A 244 3.22 2.91 9.63
C PHE A 244 4.22 2.02 8.86
N GLY A 245 3.82 0.82 8.41
CA GLY A 245 4.69 -0.14 7.72
C GLY A 245 5.65 -0.90 8.63
N GLY A 246 5.35 -1.01 9.93
CA GLY A 246 6.25 -1.63 10.91
C GLY A 246 6.49 -3.12 10.64
N PHE A 247 5.46 -3.86 10.19
CA PHE A 247 5.58 -5.27 9.81
C PHE A 247 6.60 -5.45 8.68
N ALA A 248 6.44 -4.71 7.59
CA ALA A 248 7.38 -4.73 6.47
C ALA A 248 8.79 -4.27 6.85
N ALA A 249 8.90 -3.24 7.71
CA ALA A 249 10.21 -2.79 8.19
C ALA A 249 10.95 -3.86 9.00
N ALA A 250 10.22 -4.66 9.78
CA ALA A 250 10.79 -5.77 10.54
C ALA A 250 11.22 -6.96 9.64
N LEU A 251 10.72 -7.03 8.40
CA LEU A 251 11.04 -8.04 7.40
C LEU A 251 12.06 -7.59 6.35
N ALA A 252 12.52 -6.33 6.39
CA ALA A 252 13.35 -5.76 5.33
C ALA A 252 14.72 -6.45 5.13
N GLY A 253 15.15 -7.27 6.10
CA GLY A 253 16.36 -8.09 5.99
C GLY A 253 16.13 -9.47 5.36
N ASP A 254 14.88 -9.86 5.13
CA ASP A 254 14.50 -11.14 4.54
C ASP A 254 14.35 -11.00 3.00
N PRO A 255 14.53 -12.09 2.22
CA PRO A 255 14.46 -12.04 0.76
C PRO A 255 13.01 -12.02 0.25
N MET A 256 12.20 -11.11 0.77
CA MET A 256 10.78 -10.94 0.46
C MET A 256 10.40 -9.46 0.47
N TRP A 257 9.29 -9.13 -0.15
CA TRP A 257 8.75 -7.76 -0.12
C TRP A 257 7.30 -7.78 0.36
N VAL A 258 6.86 -6.65 0.92
CA VAL A 258 5.51 -6.49 1.45
C VAL A 258 4.81 -5.35 0.69
N MET A 259 3.65 -5.64 0.11
CA MET A 259 2.69 -4.62 -0.29
C MET A 259 1.98 -4.11 0.95
N ASN A 260 2.23 -2.86 1.34
CA ASN A 260 1.67 -2.29 2.55
C ASN A 260 0.37 -1.54 2.24
N MET A 261 -0.76 -2.05 2.72
CA MET A 261 -2.06 -1.41 2.49
C MET A 261 -2.44 -0.54 3.67
N VAL A 262 -2.89 0.68 3.39
CA VAL A 262 -3.48 1.56 4.38
C VAL A 262 -4.98 1.61 4.13
N PRO A 263 -5.81 1.03 5.01
CA PRO A 263 -7.26 1.12 4.91
C PRO A 263 -7.73 2.57 4.80
N THR A 264 -8.68 2.83 3.91
CA THR A 264 -9.26 4.16 3.67
C THR A 264 -10.18 4.59 4.81
N ILE A 265 -10.73 3.61 5.53
CA ILE A 265 -11.55 3.83 6.72
C ILE A 265 -10.76 4.57 7.80
N GLY A 266 -11.43 5.54 8.44
CA GLY A 266 -10.85 6.36 9.50
C GLY A 266 -9.96 7.51 9.00
N ASN A 267 -9.94 7.80 7.69
CA ASN A 267 -9.16 8.89 7.09
C ASN A 267 -7.67 8.86 7.46
N SER A 268 -7.11 7.66 7.58
CA SER A 268 -5.70 7.46 7.89
C SER A 268 -4.81 8.00 6.77
N THR A 269 -3.92 8.94 7.07
CA THR A 269 -2.95 9.53 6.12
C THR A 269 -1.54 8.96 6.31
N THR A 270 -1.46 7.74 6.83
CA THR A 270 -0.19 7.10 7.22
C THR A 270 0.60 6.52 6.05
N LEU A 271 0.02 6.43 4.84
CA LEU A 271 0.72 5.88 3.68
C LEU A 271 1.97 6.71 3.30
N GLY A 272 1.95 8.03 3.52
CA GLY A 272 3.12 8.88 3.33
C GLY A 272 4.31 8.45 4.20
N VAL A 273 4.06 8.00 5.43
CA VAL A 273 5.08 7.48 6.35
C VAL A 273 5.73 6.22 5.79
N ILE A 274 4.93 5.30 5.23
CA ILE A 274 5.42 4.06 4.63
C ILE A 274 6.42 4.35 3.51
N TYR A 275 6.09 5.31 2.65
CA TYR A 275 6.99 5.73 1.57
C TYR A 275 8.25 6.46 2.08
N GLU A 276 8.16 7.27 3.13
CA GLU A 276 9.33 7.91 3.75
C GLU A 276 10.27 6.90 4.44
N ARG A 277 9.74 5.75 4.91
CA ARG A 277 10.55 4.59 5.34
C ARG A 277 11.21 3.83 4.19
N GLY A 278 10.82 4.14 2.95
CA GLY A 278 11.31 3.44 1.77
C GLY A 278 10.59 2.15 1.41
N LEU A 279 9.44 1.94 2.02
CA LEU A 279 8.57 0.82 1.73
C LEU A 279 7.59 1.24 0.63
N ILE A 280 6.85 0.26 0.12
CA ILE A 280 5.86 0.46 -0.93
C ILE A 280 4.49 0.09 -0.42
N GLY A 281 3.47 0.74 -0.96
CA GLY A 281 2.13 0.52 -0.48
C GLY A 281 1.09 1.33 -1.21
N ASN A 282 -0.15 1.15 -0.82
CA ASN A 282 -1.28 1.77 -1.47
C ASN A 282 -2.46 1.94 -0.50
N TYR A 283 -3.37 2.87 -0.78
CA TYR A 283 -4.65 2.92 -0.07
C TYR A 283 -5.57 1.80 -0.58
N GLN A 284 -6.43 1.26 0.28
CA GLN A 284 -7.43 0.28 -0.14
C GLN A 284 -8.67 0.34 0.75
N ASP A 285 -9.84 0.18 0.13
CA ASP A 285 -11.05 -0.18 0.84
C ASP A 285 -11.28 -1.70 0.72
N TRP A 286 -11.25 -2.43 1.85
CA TRP A 286 -11.48 -3.88 1.84
C TRP A 286 -12.93 -4.30 1.62
N CYS A 287 -13.87 -3.34 1.56
CA CYS A 287 -15.21 -3.59 1.03
C CYS A 287 -15.22 -3.73 -0.49
N GLU A 288 -14.10 -3.44 -1.17
CA GLU A 288 -13.93 -3.53 -2.61
C GLU A 288 -12.74 -4.43 -2.97
N GLY A 289 -12.78 -5.00 -4.18
CA GLY A 289 -11.67 -5.82 -4.68
C GLY A 289 -10.41 -5.00 -4.92
N MET A 290 -9.25 -5.55 -4.55
CA MET A 290 -7.95 -4.94 -4.82
C MET A 290 -7.60 -5.05 -6.30
N SER A 291 -7.04 -3.98 -6.86
CA SER A 291 -6.54 -3.95 -8.25
C SER A 291 -5.23 -4.75 -8.40
N THR A 292 -5.34 -6.07 -8.30
CA THR A 292 -4.25 -7.02 -8.47
C THR A 292 -4.74 -8.31 -9.15
N TYR A 293 -3.81 -9.06 -9.73
CA TYR A 293 -4.11 -10.38 -10.30
C TYR A 293 -4.53 -11.36 -9.19
N PRO A 294 -5.46 -12.30 -9.47
CA PRO A 294 -5.71 -13.41 -8.56
C PRO A 294 -4.43 -14.18 -8.27
N ARG A 295 -4.34 -14.82 -7.10
CA ARG A 295 -3.19 -15.67 -6.70
C ARG A 295 -1.84 -14.92 -6.79
N THR A 296 -1.80 -13.67 -6.32
CA THR A 296 -0.58 -12.85 -6.35
C THR A 296 0.32 -13.08 -5.14
N TYR A 297 -0.26 -13.19 -3.94
CA TYR A 297 0.49 -13.16 -2.68
C TYR A 297 0.66 -14.55 -2.09
N ASP A 298 1.87 -14.84 -1.59
CA ASP A 298 2.16 -16.09 -0.89
C ASP A 298 1.68 -16.05 0.56
N LEU A 299 1.63 -14.84 1.16
CA LEU A 299 1.15 -14.64 2.52
C LEU A 299 0.38 -13.33 2.65
N ILE A 300 -0.77 -13.41 3.32
CA ILE A 300 -1.58 -12.26 3.71
C ILE A 300 -1.47 -12.09 5.22
N HIS A 301 -1.13 -10.89 5.65
CA HIS A 301 -1.12 -10.47 7.04
C HIS A 301 -2.30 -9.52 7.27
N ALA A 302 -3.15 -9.85 8.25
CA ALA A 302 -4.32 -9.08 8.62
C ALA A 302 -4.35 -8.87 10.15
N ASP A 303 -3.90 -7.68 10.58
CA ASP A 303 -3.98 -7.24 11.97
C ASP A 303 -5.16 -6.27 12.13
N SER A 304 -6.17 -6.70 12.91
CA SER A 304 -7.37 -5.93 13.24
C SER A 304 -8.20 -5.45 12.04
N VAL A 305 -8.14 -6.14 10.91
CA VAL A 305 -8.89 -5.80 9.67
C VAL A 305 -10.39 -6.02 9.88
N PHE A 306 -10.83 -7.16 10.40
CA PHE A 306 -12.26 -7.43 10.59
C PHE A 306 -12.85 -6.55 11.69
N SER A 307 -12.09 -6.32 12.75
CA SER A 307 -12.48 -5.37 13.80
C SER A 307 -12.63 -3.95 13.25
N LEU A 308 -11.77 -3.54 12.32
CA LEU A 308 -11.83 -2.24 11.65
C LEU A 308 -13.05 -2.11 10.71
N TYR A 309 -13.45 -3.18 10.04
CA TYR A 309 -14.53 -3.18 9.03
C TYR A 309 -15.90 -3.69 9.52
N LYS A 310 -16.02 -4.08 10.80
CA LYS A 310 -17.17 -4.77 11.39
C LYS A 310 -18.54 -4.15 11.04
N ASP A 311 -18.63 -2.83 10.99
CA ASP A 311 -19.89 -2.10 10.77
C ASP A 311 -19.92 -1.37 9.42
N ARG A 312 -19.05 -1.78 8.48
CA ARG A 312 -18.88 -1.12 7.17
C ARG A 312 -19.27 -2.00 6.00
N CYS A 313 -18.90 -3.27 6.03
CA CYS A 313 -19.31 -4.25 5.04
C CYS A 313 -19.24 -5.67 5.61
N GLU A 314 -19.87 -6.59 4.90
CA GLU A 314 -19.90 -8.00 5.26
C GLU A 314 -18.48 -8.59 5.26
N MET A 315 -18.16 -9.34 6.33
CA MET A 315 -16.85 -10.00 6.47
C MET A 315 -16.57 -10.98 5.31
N ASP A 316 -17.63 -11.58 4.75
CA ASP A 316 -17.54 -12.50 3.61
C ASP A 316 -16.94 -11.81 2.38
N THR A 317 -17.19 -10.51 2.17
CA THR A 317 -16.57 -9.74 1.09
C THR A 317 -15.05 -9.69 1.24
N ILE A 318 -14.56 -9.43 2.46
CA ILE A 318 -13.13 -9.36 2.77
C ILE A 318 -12.50 -10.75 2.61
N LEU A 319 -13.17 -11.80 3.10
CA LEU A 319 -12.69 -13.18 3.01
C LEU A 319 -12.61 -13.68 1.56
N LEU A 320 -13.59 -13.33 0.72
CA LEU A 320 -13.56 -13.65 -0.71
C LEU A 320 -12.40 -12.94 -1.42
N GLU A 321 -12.10 -11.70 -1.04
CA GLU A 321 -10.96 -10.98 -1.58
C GLU A 321 -9.63 -11.57 -1.12
N MET A 322 -9.51 -11.95 0.15
CA MET A 322 -8.37 -12.71 0.67
C MET A 322 -8.19 -14.02 -0.11
N ASP A 323 -9.25 -14.79 -0.33
CA ASP A 323 -9.18 -16.00 -1.15
C ASP A 323 -8.68 -15.68 -2.55
N ARG A 324 -9.30 -14.72 -3.24
CA ARG A 324 -8.97 -14.40 -4.64
C ARG A 324 -7.49 -14.10 -4.84
N ILE A 325 -6.87 -13.32 -3.94
CA ILE A 325 -5.50 -12.83 -4.11
C ILE A 325 -4.42 -13.73 -3.50
N LEU A 326 -4.78 -14.65 -2.59
CA LEU A 326 -3.85 -15.59 -1.98
C LEU A 326 -3.53 -16.74 -2.95
N ARG A 327 -2.24 -17.07 -3.13
CA ARG A 327 -1.80 -18.21 -3.95
C ARG A 327 -2.30 -19.54 -3.37
N PRO A 328 -2.43 -20.59 -4.20
CA PRO A 328 -2.58 -21.96 -3.68
C PRO A 328 -1.46 -22.25 -2.68
N GLU A 329 -1.79 -22.94 -1.59
CA GLU A 329 -0.87 -23.20 -0.46
C GLU A 329 -0.34 -21.93 0.22
N GLY A 330 -0.90 -20.75 -0.07
CA GLY A 330 -0.59 -19.51 0.63
C GLY A 330 -1.01 -19.55 2.10
N THR A 331 -0.46 -18.63 2.88
CA THR A 331 -0.74 -18.52 4.31
C THR A 331 -1.49 -17.24 4.65
N LEU A 332 -2.53 -17.36 5.46
CA LEU A 332 -3.23 -16.21 6.05
C LEU A 332 -2.85 -16.13 7.54
N ASN A 333 -2.19 -15.04 7.91
CA ASN A 333 -1.82 -14.70 9.27
C ASN A 333 -2.77 -13.62 9.80
N MET A 334 -3.59 -13.97 10.78
CA MET A 334 -4.60 -13.07 11.34
C MET A 334 -4.39 -12.85 12.83
N ALA A 335 -4.50 -11.58 13.22
CA ALA A 335 -4.53 -11.13 14.61
C ALA A 335 -5.77 -10.24 14.80
N GLU A 336 -6.77 -10.75 15.52
CA GLU A 336 -8.08 -10.10 15.70
C GLU A 336 -8.53 -10.17 17.16
N THR A 337 -9.53 -9.35 17.49
CA THR A 337 -10.22 -9.43 18.78
C THR A 337 -11.11 -10.68 18.87
N CYS A 338 -11.25 -11.27 20.08
CA CYS A 338 -11.91 -12.57 20.25
C CYS A 338 -13.30 -12.72 19.56
N PRO A 339 -14.22 -11.73 19.58
CA PRO A 339 -15.54 -11.89 18.96
C PRO A 339 -15.49 -12.13 17.44
N SER A 340 -14.58 -11.47 16.72
CA SER A 340 -14.46 -11.55 15.26
C SER A 340 -13.99 -12.93 14.78
N LEU A 341 -13.09 -13.56 15.54
CA LEU A 341 -12.54 -14.90 15.26
C LEU A 341 -13.62 -16.01 15.26
N PHE A 342 -14.68 -15.86 16.07
CA PHE A 342 -15.75 -16.86 16.15
C PHE A 342 -16.66 -16.87 14.91
N THR A 343 -16.89 -15.70 14.31
CA THR A 343 -17.64 -15.55 13.04
C THR A 343 -16.82 -16.08 11.87
N GLU A 344 -15.54 -15.72 11.78
CA GLU A 344 -14.62 -16.17 10.73
C GLU A 344 -14.49 -17.71 10.68
N GLY A 345 -14.50 -18.34 11.85
CA GLY A 345 -14.39 -19.79 11.97
C GLY A 345 -15.51 -20.57 11.28
N LYS A 346 -16.66 -19.96 10.95
CA LYS A 346 -17.72 -20.59 10.16
C LYS A 346 -17.50 -20.39 8.66
N THR A 347 -17.21 -19.17 8.21
CA THR A 347 -16.97 -18.87 6.79
C THR A 347 -15.71 -19.57 6.26
N ALA A 348 -14.63 -19.63 7.04
CA ALA A 348 -13.41 -20.34 6.63
C ALA A 348 -13.63 -21.84 6.36
N LYS A 349 -14.62 -22.48 7.02
CA LYS A 349 -14.98 -23.88 6.71
C LYS A 349 -15.64 -24.02 5.35
N ILE A 350 -16.42 -23.02 4.93
CA ILE A 350 -17.10 -23.01 3.63
C ILE A 350 -16.07 -22.86 2.50
N LEU A 351 -15.02 -22.07 2.72
CA LEU A 351 -13.94 -21.87 1.76
C LEU A 351 -12.91 -23.02 1.70
N THR A 352 -13.15 -24.16 2.37
CA THR A 352 -12.26 -25.34 2.44
C THR A 352 -10.85 -25.06 2.98
N TRP A 353 -10.74 -24.06 3.86
CA TRP A 353 -9.48 -23.64 4.45
C TRP A 353 -9.08 -24.50 5.67
N GLY A 354 -7.81 -24.92 5.77
CA GLY A 354 -7.27 -25.78 6.84
C GLY A 354 -6.73 -25.01 8.05
N ARG A 355 -7.21 -25.31 9.27
CA ARG A 355 -6.86 -24.56 10.49
C ARG A 355 -5.66 -25.12 11.28
N ALA A 356 -4.64 -24.29 11.54
CA ALA A 356 -3.71 -24.48 12.66
C ALA A 356 -3.76 -23.25 13.61
N ALA A 357 -3.98 -23.51 14.91
CA ALA A 357 -4.04 -22.46 15.93
C ALA A 357 -2.85 -22.61 16.89
N SER A 358 -2.07 -21.54 17.07
CA SER A 358 -1.01 -21.46 18.08
C SER A 358 -1.44 -20.52 19.21
N GLN A 359 -1.60 -21.03 20.43
CA GLN A 359 -1.96 -20.23 21.61
C GLN A 359 -0.73 -19.74 22.38
N MET A 360 -0.80 -18.52 22.90
CA MET A 360 0.18 -17.96 23.84
C MET A 360 -0.43 -17.71 25.24
N GLY A 361 0.26 -18.18 26.28
CA GLY A 361 0.19 -17.65 27.66
C GLY A 361 -1.01 -18.09 28.52
N ARG A 362 -0.73 -18.75 29.65
CA ARG A 362 -1.74 -19.14 30.65
C ARG A 362 -2.50 -17.91 31.16
N ARG A 363 -3.84 -17.99 31.10
CA ARG A 363 -4.89 -17.03 31.57
C ARG A 363 -5.46 -16.01 30.56
N ALA A 364 -5.63 -16.37 29.30
CA ALA A 364 -6.69 -15.77 28.47
C ALA A 364 -7.92 -16.70 28.45
N LYS A 365 -9.00 -16.32 29.15
CA LYS A 365 -10.34 -16.92 28.98
C LYS A 365 -10.91 -16.54 27.61
N CYS A 366 -10.40 -17.14 26.54
CA CYS A 366 -11.10 -17.24 25.25
C CYS A 366 -10.96 -18.68 24.75
N MET A 367 -11.55 -19.64 25.47
CA MET A 367 -11.72 -21.00 24.98
C MET A 367 -12.97 -21.64 25.60
N ARG A 368 -14.06 -21.69 24.84
CA ARG A 368 -14.95 -22.86 24.75
C ARG A 368 -15.57 -22.95 23.35
N GLY A 369 -15.32 -24.08 22.66
CA GLY A 369 -16.01 -24.58 21.46
C GLY A 369 -15.46 -24.05 20.12
N VAL A 370 -15.09 -24.83 19.10
CA VAL A 370 -15.56 -26.15 18.67
C VAL A 370 -14.43 -26.84 17.87
N SER A 371 -14.14 -28.11 18.18
CA SER A 371 -13.35 -29.03 17.35
C SER A 371 -14.28 -29.68 16.32
N VAL A 372 -13.94 -29.66 15.03
CA VAL A 372 -14.62 -30.49 14.02
C VAL A 372 -13.55 -31.12 13.13
N HIS A 373 -13.43 -32.45 13.22
CA HIS A 373 -12.76 -33.27 12.22
C HIS A 373 -13.69 -33.43 11.02
N ALA A 374 -13.15 -33.25 9.82
CA ALA A 374 -13.86 -33.54 8.58
C ALA A 374 -13.93 -35.05 8.38
N HIS A 375 -15.13 -35.63 8.46
CA HIS A 375 -15.41 -36.90 7.79
C HIS A 375 -15.89 -36.59 6.38
N GLY A 376 -15.22 -37.19 5.40
CA GLY A 376 -15.47 -36.95 3.99
C GLY A 376 -16.84 -37.46 3.55
N THR A 377 -17.44 -36.68 2.66
CA THR A 377 -18.33 -37.18 1.62
C THR A 377 -18.03 -36.41 0.34
N ALA A 378 -17.82 -37.17 -0.72
CA ALA A 378 -17.37 -36.73 -2.02
C ALA A 378 -18.39 -35.80 -2.70
N ALA A 379 -17.94 -34.63 -3.14
CA ALA A 379 -18.51 -33.89 -4.27
C ALA A 379 -17.54 -32.78 -4.73
N LEU A 380 -17.08 -32.90 -5.97
CA LEU A 380 -16.32 -31.92 -6.78
C LEU A 380 -15.11 -31.24 -6.12
N ASN A 381 -13.96 -31.93 -6.19
CA ASN A 381 -12.64 -31.40 -5.90
C ASN A 381 -12.16 -30.47 -7.03
N LEU A 382 -12.01 -29.18 -6.74
CA LEU A 382 -11.05 -28.28 -7.41
C LEU A 382 -10.42 -27.23 -6.47
N ALA A 383 -10.69 -27.25 -5.16
CA ALA A 383 -10.03 -26.37 -4.19
C ALA A 383 -8.90 -27.12 -3.48
N MET A 384 -7.66 -26.66 -3.66
CA MET A 384 -6.49 -27.15 -2.90
C MET A 384 -6.51 -26.59 -1.46
N PRO A 385 -6.05 -27.36 -0.45
CA PRO A 385 -6.09 -26.93 0.95
C PRO A 385 -5.14 -25.76 1.23
N LEU A 386 -5.67 -24.68 1.83
CA LEU A 386 -4.91 -23.53 2.35
C LEU A 386 -4.58 -23.71 3.84
N THR A 387 -3.41 -23.24 4.31
CA THR A 387 -2.96 -23.40 5.71
C THR A 387 -3.09 -22.10 6.51
N PHE A 388 -3.68 -22.18 7.70
CA PHE A 388 -3.91 -21.04 8.62
C PHE A 388 -2.94 -21.06 9.78
N HIS A 389 -2.45 -19.89 10.18
CA HIS A 389 -1.84 -19.69 11.49
C HIS A 389 -2.56 -18.57 12.25
N LEU A 390 -3.35 -18.95 13.26
CA LEU A 390 -3.94 -17.99 14.19
C LEU A 390 -2.91 -17.61 15.26
N VAL A 391 -2.57 -16.32 15.37
CA VAL A 391 -1.69 -15.79 16.42
C VAL A 391 -2.42 -14.68 17.17
N THR A 392 -2.93 -14.99 18.36
CA THR A 392 -3.60 -14.00 19.22
C THR A 392 -2.55 -13.14 19.93
N SER A 393 -2.51 -11.83 19.70
CA SER A 393 -1.68 -10.92 20.49
C SER A 393 -2.47 -10.36 21.68
N GLY A 394 -2.13 -10.78 22.89
CA GLY A 394 -2.63 -10.14 24.10
C GLY A 394 -1.84 -8.85 24.38
N SER A 395 -2.42 -7.68 24.13
CA SER A 395 -1.94 -6.42 24.69
C SER A 395 -2.58 -6.20 26.06
N VAL A 396 -1.81 -6.46 27.12
CA VAL A 396 -2.18 -6.07 28.49
C VAL A 396 -1.82 -4.60 28.64
N LEU A 397 -2.84 -3.73 28.68
CA LEU A 397 -2.71 -2.42 29.32
C LEU A 397 -2.61 -2.69 30.83
N LYS A 398 -1.41 -2.51 31.39
CA LYS A 398 -1.22 -2.46 32.84
C LYS A 398 -1.68 -1.08 33.33
N HIS A 399 -2.74 -1.05 34.10
CA HIS A 399 -2.92 -0.04 35.14
C HIS A 399 -2.73 -0.75 36.49
N GLU A 400 -1.61 -0.44 37.16
CA GLU A 400 -1.44 -0.46 38.62
C GLU A 400 -2.40 0.61 39.19
N ASP A 401 -3.07 0.54 40.34
CA ASP A 401 -3.17 -0.36 41.51
C ASP A 401 -4.56 -0.12 42.13
N GLU A 402 -5.19 -1.14 42.74
CA GLU A 402 -5.89 -1.00 44.03
C GLU A 402 -6.33 -2.39 44.56
N GLU A 403 -5.86 -2.72 45.76
CA GLU A 403 -6.31 -3.84 46.58
C GLU A 403 -7.77 -3.63 47.02
N ASP A 404 -8.59 -4.70 47.03
CA ASP A 404 -9.16 -5.30 48.25
C ASP A 404 -10.49 -6.09 48.00
N ARG A 405 -10.52 -7.31 48.54
CA ARG A 405 -11.65 -8.22 48.90
C ARG A 405 -12.60 -8.91 47.88
N PRO A 406 -13.05 -10.17 48.17
CA PRO A 406 -13.87 -10.99 47.26
C PRO A 406 -15.38 -10.93 47.57
N GLY A 407 -16.19 -10.57 46.58
CA GLY A 407 -17.66 -10.60 46.65
C GLY A 407 -18.26 -11.48 45.56
N LYS A 408 -18.89 -12.59 45.98
CA LYS A 408 -19.79 -13.43 45.16
C LYS A 408 -20.98 -12.58 44.68
N ILE A 409 -21.40 -12.70 43.41
CA ILE A 409 -22.80 -12.51 42.94
C ILE A 409 -22.96 -13.14 41.55
N CYS A 410 -24.17 -13.64 41.28
CA CYS A 410 -24.69 -14.25 40.04
C CYS A 410 -24.51 -15.77 39.83
N GLN A 411 -25.21 -16.54 40.67
CA GLN A 411 -25.96 -17.74 40.25
C GLN A 411 -27.43 -17.35 39.94
N LYS A 412 -28.09 -18.19 39.13
CA LYS A 412 -29.48 -18.13 38.59
C LYS A 412 -29.51 -17.46 37.20
N SER A 413 -29.92 -18.09 36.11
CA SER A 413 -30.97 -19.10 35.94
C SER A 413 -30.63 -20.11 34.84
N ALA A 414 -30.79 -21.40 35.14
CA ALA A 414 -30.95 -22.47 34.16
C ALA A 414 -31.75 -23.61 34.81
N ARG A 415 -32.59 -24.28 34.01
CA ARG A 415 -33.62 -25.31 34.33
C ARG A 415 -34.99 -24.69 34.57
N LYS A 416 -36.07 -25.07 33.91
CA LYS A 416 -36.51 -26.30 33.19
C LYS A 416 -37.76 -25.85 32.39
N LEU A 417 -38.11 -26.35 31.20
CA LEU A 417 -38.71 -27.66 30.95
C LEU A 417 -38.87 -27.86 29.43
N SER A 418 -38.69 -29.10 28.99
CA SER A 418 -39.23 -29.63 27.74
C SER A 418 -40.55 -30.36 28.03
N ALA A 419 -41.32 -30.61 26.97
CA ALA A 419 -42.49 -31.51 26.84
C ALA A 419 -43.85 -30.97 27.34
N LYS A 420 -44.67 -30.44 26.42
CA LYS A 420 -45.69 -31.20 25.68
C LYS A 420 -46.10 -30.44 24.43
#